data_AF-A0A2D8R2X1-F1
#
_entry.id   AF-A0A2D8R2X1-F1
#
_cell.length_a   1.000
_cell.length_b   1.000
_cell.length_c   1.000
_cell.angle_alpha   90.00
_cell.angle_beta   90.00
_cell.angle_gamma   90.00
#
_symmetry.space_group_name_H-M   'P 1'
#
loop_
_entity.id
_entity.type
_entity.pdbx_description
1 polymer ?
#
loop_
_entity_poly.entity_id
_entity_poly.type
_entity_poly.pdbx_seq_one_letter_code
_entity_poly.pdbx_strand_id
1 'polypeptide(L)'
;MPDSQSRTTDRTCIVRTLTHIARRLRFARVTRELLQGFTLSLILPIALSVFYRFVEMSRAVVFIFLGLWVLGLAGYAFTVLARKETLLDAAGAVDRKADLHDELTTAYWFQQAGRSSSWIALQLHRAASTAANLDVDRLYAWSMPRRARTTGGLLALLLVLNLLPLPWTRGWLEAGPPPVVEFTAADQMLLSEIERMLADAAVAQGTELSPEIRELLAELRQGRLTQDQALSELEKLQTILDSQLDSVEFDELMADIANTLASTNAEALADALSDRDLERAAEELRKLADQMTEVEQEQLQAVLEQMVEQTEGRLEDLAEELASAAEKFAEGDEAEARQAMEELAQELEQIAQQRQGQEMREAAAQSLQQLQQALTEDPNQLQAAQEEMASGDQTAAGTPQSGPPNQDAMSVQVGEAGAQSSEKGQGDLSVPGAGDEIEYGAPTGLEVELLPEIMDLALPTGDEPGDQLIDQPSQAEESKLNYEPVEPTLTYGEADLLDEDTIPLSYRDLVKRYFQVIGPRGQHDH
;
A
#
# COMPACT_ATOMS: atom_id res chain seq x y z
N MET A 1 0.10 25.83 -93.42
CA MET A 1 -0.84 26.10 -92.32
C MET A 1 -0.52 25.12 -91.21
N PRO A 2 -0.30 25.54 -89.95
CA PRO A 2 -0.10 24.56 -88.88
C PRO A 2 -1.44 23.88 -88.55
N ASP A 3 -1.46 22.56 -88.66
CA ASP A 3 -2.62 21.68 -88.50
C ASP A 3 -3.27 21.84 -87.13
N SER A 4 -4.60 21.75 -87.07
CA SER A 4 -5.38 21.82 -85.83
C SER A 4 -4.90 20.84 -84.75
N GLN A 5 -4.36 19.68 -85.17
CA GLN A 5 -3.78 18.66 -84.31
C GLN A 5 -2.51 19.12 -83.58
N SER A 6 -1.63 19.89 -84.23
CA SER A 6 -0.42 20.43 -83.59
C SER A 6 -0.75 21.39 -82.44
N ARG A 7 -1.79 22.22 -82.63
CA ARG A 7 -2.24 23.20 -81.63
C ARG A 7 -2.85 22.54 -80.39
N THR A 8 -3.54 21.40 -80.55
CA THR A 8 -4.08 20.64 -79.40
C THR A 8 -2.97 19.94 -78.62
N THR A 9 -1.93 19.45 -79.31
CA THR A 9 -0.77 18.83 -78.68
C THR A 9 0.07 19.84 -77.89
N ASP A 10 0.30 21.03 -78.44
CA ASP A 10 1.04 22.09 -77.75
C ASP A 10 0.32 22.57 -76.48
N ARG A 11 -1.02 22.74 -76.54
CA ARG A 11 -1.85 23.11 -75.38
C ARG A 11 -1.85 22.06 -74.28
N THR A 12 -1.91 20.78 -74.64
CA THR A 12 -1.90 19.67 -73.67
C THR A 12 -0.52 19.48 -73.04
N CYS A 13 0.55 19.72 -73.81
CA CYS A 13 1.91 19.72 -73.30
C CYS A 13 2.09 20.76 -72.18
N ILE A 14 1.70 22.02 -72.41
CA ILE A 14 1.81 23.12 -71.44
C ILE A 14 1.00 22.83 -70.16
N VAL A 15 -0.25 22.35 -70.27
CA VAL A 15 -1.05 22.04 -69.09
C VAL A 15 -0.47 20.86 -68.31
N ARG A 16 0.06 19.85 -68.99
CA ARG A 16 0.65 18.67 -68.34
C ARG A 16 1.92 19.04 -67.55
N THR A 17 2.79 19.88 -68.12
CA THR A 17 3.99 20.35 -67.42
C THR A 17 3.62 21.26 -66.25
N LEU A 18 2.70 22.23 -66.44
CA LEU A 18 2.23 23.09 -65.36
C LEU A 18 1.53 22.34 -64.22
N THR A 19 0.75 21.29 -64.52
CA THR A 19 0.12 20.46 -63.47
C THR A 19 1.15 19.62 -62.70
N HIS A 20 2.19 19.11 -63.36
CA HIS A 20 3.29 18.42 -62.68
C HIS A 20 4.06 19.37 -61.76
N ILE A 21 4.36 20.58 -62.23
CA ILE A 21 5.01 21.65 -61.48
C ILE A 21 4.15 22.06 -60.28
N ALA A 22 2.86 22.36 -60.48
CA ALA A 22 1.94 22.76 -59.41
C ALA A 22 1.86 21.70 -58.29
N ARG A 23 1.88 20.40 -58.63
CA ARG A 23 1.94 19.34 -57.61
C ARG A 23 3.22 19.39 -56.78
N ARG A 24 4.37 19.64 -57.41
CA ARG A 24 5.66 19.76 -56.69
C ARG A 24 5.74 21.01 -55.83
N LEU A 25 5.28 22.17 -56.34
CA LEU A 25 5.23 23.40 -55.56
C LEU A 25 4.31 23.24 -54.34
N ARG A 26 3.12 22.67 -54.55
CA ARG A 26 2.21 22.34 -53.45
C ARG A 26 2.86 21.42 -52.44
N PHE A 27 3.52 20.35 -52.86
CA PHE A 27 4.19 19.42 -51.95
C PHE A 27 5.31 20.11 -51.15
N ALA A 28 6.16 20.90 -51.80
CA ALA A 28 7.23 21.64 -51.14
C ALA A 28 6.73 22.76 -50.20
N ARG A 29 5.56 23.35 -50.50
CA ARG A 29 4.89 24.33 -49.64
C ARG A 29 4.27 23.65 -48.42
N VAL A 30 3.43 22.64 -48.66
CA VAL A 30 2.72 21.89 -47.61
C VAL A 30 3.72 21.31 -46.62
N THR A 31 4.79 20.67 -47.10
CA THR A 31 5.81 20.08 -46.22
C THR A 31 6.56 21.13 -45.39
N ARG A 32 6.81 22.31 -45.94
CA ARG A 32 7.44 23.43 -45.22
C ARG A 32 6.51 24.04 -44.18
N GLU A 33 5.26 24.30 -44.54
CA GLU A 33 4.24 24.90 -43.64
C GLU A 33 3.87 23.92 -42.52
N LEU A 34 3.64 22.64 -42.83
CA LEU A 34 3.37 21.61 -41.83
C LEU A 34 4.55 21.42 -40.88
N LEU A 35 5.76 21.36 -41.40
CA LEU A 35 6.94 21.18 -40.56
C LEU A 35 7.18 22.42 -39.67
N GLN A 36 6.90 23.63 -40.17
CA GLN A 36 6.92 24.84 -39.35
C GLN A 36 5.83 24.82 -38.25
N GLY A 37 4.60 24.47 -38.60
CA GLY A 37 3.50 24.36 -37.63
C GLY A 37 3.81 23.33 -36.56
N PHE A 38 4.30 22.15 -36.96
CA PHE A 38 4.67 21.07 -36.05
C PHE A 38 5.86 21.45 -35.15
N THR A 39 6.86 22.18 -35.65
CA THR A 39 7.96 22.67 -34.78
C THR A 39 7.49 23.62 -33.69
N LEU A 40 6.56 24.52 -34.02
CA LEU A 40 6.03 25.47 -33.05
C LEU A 40 5.08 24.77 -32.07
N SER A 41 4.32 23.78 -32.56
CA SER A 41 3.40 23.04 -31.72
C SER A 41 4.12 22.19 -30.67
N LEU A 42 5.33 21.69 -30.96
CA LEU A 42 6.15 20.91 -30.01
C LEU A 42 6.53 21.68 -28.73
N ILE A 43 6.46 23.01 -28.71
CA ILE A 43 6.72 23.80 -27.51
C ILE A 43 5.71 23.46 -26.40
N LEU A 44 4.43 23.25 -26.75
CA LEU A 44 3.37 22.95 -25.79
C LEU A 44 3.57 21.61 -25.06
N PRO A 45 3.75 20.45 -25.72
CA PRO A 45 3.96 19.18 -25.02
C PRO A 45 5.28 19.15 -24.25
N ILE A 46 6.33 19.85 -24.71
CA ILE A 46 7.57 19.98 -23.94
C ILE A 46 7.31 20.77 -22.65
N ALA A 47 6.64 21.92 -22.74
CA ALA A 47 6.29 22.72 -21.57
C ALA A 47 5.38 21.95 -20.60
N LEU A 48 4.38 21.24 -21.11
CA LEU A 48 3.49 20.40 -20.31
C LEU A 48 4.26 19.26 -19.62
N SER A 49 5.19 18.62 -20.33
CA SER A 49 6.04 17.55 -19.77
C SER A 49 6.96 18.06 -18.66
N VAL A 50 7.49 19.28 -18.78
CA VAL A 50 8.27 19.93 -17.72
C VAL A 50 7.36 20.29 -16.55
N PHE A 51 6.19 20.87 -16.81
CA PHE A 51 5.27 21.34 -15.77
C PHE A 51 4.64 20.19 -14.98
N TYR A 52 4.26 19.10 -15.66
CA TYR A 52 3.84 17.84 -15.02
C TYR A 52 4.90 17.31 -14.06
N ARG A 53 6.18 17.64 -14.26
CA ARG A 53 7.25 17.23 -13.36
C ARG A 53 7.22 17.95 -12.01
N PHE A 54 6.61 19.13 -11.93
CA PHE A 54 6.54 19.96 -10.72
C PHE A 54 5.15 20.03 -10.07
N VAL A 55 4.08 19.81 -10.83
CA VAL A 55 2.69 19.90 -10.31
C VAL A 55 1.98 18.57 -10.48
N GLU A 56 1.34 18.10 -9.41
CA GLU A 56 0.42 16.98 -9.43
C GLU A 56 -0.82 17.33 -10.22
N MET A 57 -0.89 16.80 -11.44
CA MET A 57 -2.09 16.86 -12.26
C MET A 57 -2.61 15.46 -12.47
N SER A 58 -3.94 15.31 -12.38
CA SER A 58 -4.64 14.11 -12.80
C SER A 58 -4.26 13.74 -14.24
N ARG A 59 -4.08 12.44 -14.49
CA ARG A 59 -3.80 11.89 -15.82
C ARG A 59 -4.86 12.33 -16.84
N ALA A 60 -6.10 12.51 -16.39
CA ALA A 60 -7.21 13.00 -17.23
C ALA A 60 -6.93 14.39 -17.81
N VAL A 61 -6.41 15.33 -17.00
CA VAL A 61 -6.10 16.69 -17.42
C VAL A 61 -5.02 16.68 -18.50
N VAL A 62 -3.98 15.86 -18.34
CA VAL A 62 -2.91 15.70 -19.33
C VAL A 62 -3.46 15.19 -20.67
N PHE A 63 -4.33 14.18 -20.65
CA PHE A 63 -4.95 13.66 -21.87
C PHE A 63 -5.86 14.67 -22.56
N ILE A 64 -6.59 15.51 -21.82
CA ILE A 64 -7.42 16.58 -22.39
C ILE A 64 -6.54 17.60 -23.13
N PHE A 65 -5.46 18.09 -22.51
CA PHE A 65 -4.54 19.03 -23.15
C PHE A 65 -3.85 18.43 -24.37
N LEU A 66 -3.45 17.16 -24.31
CA LEU A 66 -2.88 16.45 -25.45
C LEU A 66 -3.90 16.30 -26.58
N GLY A 67 -5.15 15.95 -26.27
CA GLY A 67 -6.24 15.84 -27.22
C GLY A 67 -6.53 17.16 -27.94
N LEU A 68 -6.60 18.27 -27.20
CA LEU A 68 -6.78 19.61 -27.77
C LEU A 68 -5.60 20.00 -28.68
N TRP A 69 -4.37 19.65 -28.30
CA TRP A 69 -3.18 19.90 -29.11
C TRP A 69 -3.22 19.14 -30.45
N VAL A 70 -3.55 17.84 -30.42
CA VAL A 70 -3.69 17.03 -31.64
C VAL A 70 -4.80 17.59 -32.54
N LEU A 71 -5.94 17.97 -31.95
CA LEU A 71 -7.05 18.55 -32.69
C LEU A 71 -6.67 19.87 -33.37
N GLY A 72 -5.95 20.75 -32.65
CA GLY A 72 -5.42 22.00 -33.21
C GLY A 72 -4.44 21.77 -34.36
N LEU A 73 -3.57 20.75 -34.23
CA LEU A 73 -2.62 20.38 -35.27
C LEU A 73 -3.32 19.81 -36.51
N ALA A 74 -4.34 18.98 -36.32
CA ALA A 74 -5.15 18.43 -37.40
C ALA A 74 -5.93 19.55 -38.13
N GLY A 75 -6.51 20.48 -37.39
CA GLY A 75 -7.17 21.67 -37.95
C GLY A 75 -6.20 22.53 -38.76
N TYR A 76 -5.02 22.83 -38.22
CA TYR A 76 -3.98 23.56 -38.94
C TYR A 76 -3.55 22.83 -40.23
N ALA A 77 -3.27 21.53 -40.13
CA ALA A 77 -2.89 20.72 -41.28
C ALA A 77 -3.98 20.73 -42.37
N PHE A 78 -5.26 20.63 -41.96
CA PHE A 78 -6.38 20.74 -42.88
C PHE A 78 -6.40 22.09 -43.61
N THR A 79 -6.19 23.21 -42.90
CA THR A 79 -6.15 24.54 -43.56
C THR A 79 -5.02 24.66 -44.59
N VAL A 80 -3.84 24.08 -44.30
CA VAL A 80 -2.68 24.08 -45.21
C VAL A 80 -2.97 23.20 -46.43
N LEU A 81 -3.56 22.03 -46.22
CA LEU A 81 -3.92 21.11 -47.32
C LEU A 81 -5.07 21.64 -48.18
N ALA A 82 -6.03 22.36 -47.62
CA ALA A 82 -7.20 22.88 -48.31
C ALA A 82 -6.87 24.07 -49.25
N ARG A 83 -5.73 24.74 -49.06
CA ARG A 83 -5.25 25.80 -49.95
C ARG A 83 -4.95 25.24 -51.34
N LYS A 84 -5.70 25.69 -52.35
CA LYS A 84 -5.50 25.32 -53.76
C LYS A 84 -4.55 26.32 -54.41
N GLU A 85 -3.47 25.82 -55.03
CA GLU A 85 -2.65 26.64 -55.94
C GLU A 85 -3.31 26.69 -57.32
N THR A 86 -3.34 27.88 -57.92
CA THR A 86 -3.83 28.02 -59.29
C THR A 86 -2.71 27.69 -60.29
N LEU A 87 -3.07 27.20 -61.48
CA LEU A 87 -2.09 26.92 -62.54
C LEU A 87 -1.39 28.19 -63.04
N LEU A 88 -2.04 29.35 -62.90
CA LEU A 88 -1.46 30.65 -63.20
C LEU A 88 -0.33 31.01 -62.24
N ASP A 89 -0.50 30.74 -60.94
CA ASP A 89 0.56 30.94 -59.93
C ASP A 89 1.76 30.04 -60.20
N ALA A 90 1.51 28.79 -60.63
CA ALA A 90 2.55 27.85 -61.01
C ALA A 90 3.32 28.33 -62.26
N ALA A 91 2.62 28.83 -63.28
CA ALA A 91 3.25 29.40 -64.47
C ALA A 91 4.16 30.59 -64.12
N GLY A 92 3.65 31.53 -63.32
CA GLY A 92 4.45 32.69 -62.90
C GLY A 92 5.63 32.33 -61.99
N ALA A 93 5.49 31.28 -61.16
CA ALA A 93 6.59 30.81 -60.32
C ALA A 93 7.73 30.17 -61.14
N VAL A 94 7.40 29.47 -62.22
CA VAL A 94 8.38 28.89 -63.14
C VAL A 94 9.04 29.96 -63.97
N ASP A 95 8.26 30.90 -64.52
CA ASP A 95 8.80 31.98 -65.36
C ASP A 95 9.85 32.80 -64.60
N ARG A 96 9.61 33.09 -63.31
CA ARG A 96 10.60 33.77 -62.44
C ARG A 96 11.82 32.92 -62.11
N LYS A 97 11.67 31.59 -61.98
CA LYS A 97 12.75 30.71 -61.52
C LYS A 97 13.65 30.23 -62.65
N ALA A 98 13.09 30.07 -63.85
CA ALA A 98 13.79 29.68 -65.07
C ALA A 98 14.11 30.88 -65.99
N ASP A 99 13.83 32.12 -65.53
CA ASP A 99 14.06 33.37 -66.25
C ASP A 99 13.40 33.42 -67.65
N LEU A 100 12.16 32.94 -67.73
CA LEU A 100 11.41 32.80 -68.99
C LEU A 100 10.58 34.03 -69.35
N HIS A 101 10.73 35.15 -68.64
CA HIS A 101 10.12 36.44 -68.99
C HIS A 101 8.60 36.35 -69.31
N ASP A 102 7.83 35.69 -68.44
CA ASP A 102 6.38 35.49 -68.55
C ASP A 102 5.90 34.66 -69.76
N GLU A 103 6.78 33.88 -70.39
CA GLU A 103 6.45 33.06 -71.56
C GLU A 103 5.34 32.03 -71.27
N LEU A 104 5.42 31.29 -70.15
CA LEU A 104 4.44 30.28 -69.78
C LEU A 104 3.15 30.88 -69.23
N THR A 105 3.26 31.99 -68.49
CA THR A 105 2.11 32.74 -67.95
C THR A 105 1.27 33.33 -69.08
N THR A 106 1.93 33.93 -70.07
CA THR A 106 1.27 34.48 -71.26
C THR A 106 0.63 33.38 -72.10
N ALA A 107 1.31 32.25 -72.30
CA ALA A 107 0.78 31.11 -73.05
C ALA A 107 -0.46 30.49 -72.37
N TYR A 108 -0.42 30.32 -71.03
CA TYR A 108 -1.56 29.83 -70.26
C TYR A 108 -2.75 30.80 -70.30
N TRP A 109 -2.51 32.10 -70.19
CA TRP A 109 -3.56 33.12 -70.30
C TRP A 109 -4.25 33.08 -71.67
N PHE A 110 -3.49 32.98 -72.77
CA PHE A 110 -4.07 32.87 -74.13
C PHE A 110 -4.84 31.57 -74.33
N GLN A 111 -4.41 30.48 -73.70
CA GLN A 111 -5.16 29.22 -73.70
C GLN A 111 -6.51 29.38 -72.99
N GLN A 112 -6.55 30.02 -71.82
CA GLN A 112 -7.78 30.23 -71.05
C GLN A 112 -8.73 31.22 -71.74
N ALA A 113 -8.20 32.26 -72.37
CA ALA A 113 -8.98 33.28 -73.08
C ALA A 113 -9.62 32.79 -74.40
N GLY A 114 -9.28 31.59 -74.87
CA GLY A 114 -9.87 30.98 -76.07
C GLY A 114 -9.55 31.70 -77.39
N ARG A 115 -8.62 32.66 -77.39
CA ARG A 115 -8.28 33.46 -78.57
C ARG A 115 -7.42 32.66 -79.54
N SER A 116 -7.62 32.86 -80.84
CA SER A 116 -6.82 32.20 -81.87
C SER A 116 -6.38 33.20 -82.95
N SER A 117 -5.08 33.31 -83.14
CA SER A 117 -4.44 34.06 -84.22
C SER A 117 -3.15 33.34 -84.63
N SER A 118 -2.61 33.66 -85.80
CA SER A 118 -1.34 33.08 -86.29
C SER A 118 -0.18 33.36 -85.35
N TRP A 119 -0.11 34.56 -84.77
CA TRP A 119 0.93 34.92 -83.82
C TRP A 119 0.74 34.22 -82.46
N ILE A 120 -0.51 34.05 -81.98
CA ILE A 120 -0.79 33.31 -80.73
C ILE A 120 -0.38 31.84 -80.89
N ALA A 121 -0.59 31.25 -82.07
CA ALA A 121 -0.14 29.89 -82.36
C ALA A 121 1.38 29.75 -82.29
N LEU A 122 2.12 30.75 -82.79
CA LEU A 122 3.59 30.77 -82.70
C LEU A 122 4.07 30.89 -81.24
N GLN A 123 3.42 31.74 -80.43
CA GLN A 123 3.73 31.87 -79.00
C GLN A 123 3.44 30.59 -78.21
N LEU A 124 2.31 29.93 -78.48
CA LEU A 124 1.97 28.64 -77.86
C LEU A 124 2.97 27.54 -78.25
N HIS A 125 3.40 27.51 -79.50
CA HIS A 125 4.38 26.54 -79.97
C HIS A 125 5.75 26.75 -79.31
N ARG A 126 6.19 28.02 -79.22
CA ARG A 126 7.41 28.40 -78.50
C ARG A 126 7.34 27.99 -77.03
N ALA A 127 6.27 28.35 -76.33
CA ALA A 127 6.05 27.99 -74.93
C ALA A 127 5.98 26.47 -74.71
N ALA A 128 5.39 25.71 -75.64
CA ALA A 128 5.36 24.26 -75.58
C ALA A 128 6.76 23.64 -75.75
N SER A 129 7.58 24.18 -76.66
CA SER A 129 8.98 23.74 -76.83
C SER A 129 9.84 24.07 -75.59
N THR A 130 9.65 25.25 -75.01
CA THR A 130 10.31 25.68 -73.77
C THR A 130 9.88 24.78 -72.60
N ALA A 131 8.59 24.49 -72.47
CA ALA A 131 8.06 23.61 -71.43
C ALA A 131 8.55 22.16 -71.57
N ALA A 132 8.70 21.64 -72.80
CA ALA A 132 9.18 20.29 -73.07
C ALA A 132 10.68 20.12 -72.75
N ASN A 133 11.48 21.18 -72.94
CA ASN A 133 12.91 21.19 -72.67
C ASN A 133 13.25 21.59 -71.22
N LEU A 134 12.25 21.98 -70.42
CA LEU A 134 12.46 22.38 -69.04
C LEU A 134 12.64 21.16 -68.13
N ASP A 135 13.81 21.04 -67.51
CA ASP A 135 14.05 20.05 -66.45
C ASP A 135 13.44 20.53 -65.12
N VAL A 136 12.16 20.20 -64.95
CA VAL A 136 11.38 20.54 -63.75
C VAL A 136 11.98 19.90 -62.48
N ASP A 137 12.58 18.72 -62.62
CA ASP A 137 13.12 17.96 -61.49
C ASP A 137 14.35 18.63 -60.90
N ARG A 138 15.22 19.14 -61.78
CA ARG A 138 16.40 19.91 -61.38
C ARG A 138 16.04 21.32 -60.91
N LEU A 139 15.05 21.96 -61.55
CA LEU A 139 14.62 23.31 -61.17
C LEU A 139 13.98 23.33 -59.78
N TYR A 140 13.23 22.29 -59.39
CA TYR A 140 12.64 22.13 -58.07
C TYR A 140 13.15 20.87 -57.36
N ALA A 141 14.48 20.76 -57.25
CA ALA A 141 15.10 19.73 -56.43
C ALA A 141 14.65 19.86 -54.97
N TRP A 142 14.22 18.73 -54.39
CA TRP A 142 13.85 18.67 -52.98
C TRP A 142 15.06 19.03 -52.12
N SER A 143 14.96 20.10 -51.35
CA SER A 143 15.95 20.46 -50.33
C SER A 143 15.31 20.32 -48.97
N MET A 144 15.95 19.56 -48.08
CA MET A 144 15.45 19.39 -46.71
C MET A 144 15.44 20.78 -46.04
N PRO A 145 14.30 21.28 -45.54
CA PRO A 145 14.25 22.57 -44.88
C PRO A 145 15.16 22.55 -43.65
N ARG A 146 15.92 23.64 -43.41
CA ARG A 146 16.81 23.75 -42.24
C ARG A 146 16.11 23.43 -40.91
N ARG A 147 14.81 23.72 -40.84
CA ARG A 147 13.95 23.45 -39.68
C ARG A 147 13.68 21.97 -39.42
N ALA A 148 13.90 21.07 -40.38
CA ALA A 148 13.75 19.63 -40.13
C ALA A 148 14.71 19.13 -39.05
N ARG A 149 15.91 19.72 -38.98
CA ARG A 149 16.88 19.41 -37.92
C ARG A 149 16.40 19.91 -36.55
N THR A 150 15.81 21.10 -36.49
CA THR A 150 15.24 21.63 -35.23
C THR A 150 14.03 20.81 -34.80
N THR A 151 13.18 20.35 -35.73
CA THR A 151 12.09 19.42 -35.43
C THR A 151 12.62 18.13 -34.83
N GLY A 152 13.62 17.51 -35.46
CA GLY A 152 14.24 16.28 -34.97
C GLY A 152 14.86 16.47 -33.58
N GLY A 153 15.55 17.59 -33.34
CA GLY A 153 16.12 17.91 -32.03
C GLY A 153 15.07 18.09 -30.93
N LEU A 154 13.97 18.81 -31.22
CA LEU A 154 12.87 18.98 -30.25
C LEU A 154 12.14 17.67 -29.96
N LEU A 155 11.97 16.82 -30.98
CA LEU A 155 11.33 15.52 -30.81
C LEU A 155 12.21 14.56 -30.01
N ALA A 156 13.53 14.58 -30.25
CA ALA A 156 14.50 13.86 -29.43
C ALA A 156 14.51 14.37 -27.98
N LEU A 157 14.44 15.69 -27.77
CA LEU A 157 14.34 16.29 -26.44
C LEU A 157 13.08 15.83 -25.69
N LEU A 158 11.92 15.86 -26.36
CA LEU A 158 10.66 15.39 -25.78
C LEU A 158 10.75 13.90 -25.40
N LEU A 159 11.34 13.08 -26.27
CA LEU A 159 11.51 11.65 -26.02
C LEU A 159 12.47 11.40 -24.86
N VAL A 160 13.60 12.10 -24.78
CA VAL A 160 14.53 12.01 -23.64
C VAL A 160 13.83 12.44 -22.34
N LEU A 161 13.04 13.52 -22.37
CA LEU A 161 12.35 14.02 -21.18
C LEU A 161 11.28 13.05 -20.64
N ASN A 162 10.69 12.23 -21.53
CA ASN A 162 9.66 11.26 -21.17
C ASN A 162 10.20 9.85 -20.86
N LEU A 163 11.27 9.43 -21.54
CA LEU A 163 11.82 8.07 -21.43
C LEU A 163 12.95 7.93 -20.40
N LEU A 164 13.67 9.01 -20.09
CA LEU A 164 14.65 8.97 -18.99
C LEU A 164 13.92 9.26 -17.67
N PRO A 165 13.97 8.35 -16.69
CA PRO A 165 13.65 8.67 -15.32
C PRO A 165 14.72 9.63 -14.81
N LEU A 166 14.52 10.92 -15.05
CA LEU A 166 15.38 11.96 -14.54
C LEU A 166 15.29 11.92 -13.00
N PRO A 167 16.42 11.74 -12.28
CA PRO A 167 16.41 11.61 -10.82
C PRO A 167 16.11 12.94 -10.09
N TRP A 168 16.00 14.06 -10.81
CA TRP A 168 15.87 15.42 -10.25
C TRP A 168 14.43 15.88 -10.04
N THR A 169 13.49 14.95 -10.01
CA THR A 169 12.07 15.26 -10.15
C THR A 169 11.26 14.49 -9.13
N ARG A 170 10.53 15.22 -8.28
CA ARG A 170 9.68 14.79 -7.15
C ARG A 170 10.32 13.87 -6.10
N GLY A 171 11.13 12.89 -6.48
CA GLY A 171 11.86 12.02 -5.56
C GLY A 171 12.91 12.72 -4.67
N TRP A 172 13.17 14.02 -4.86
CA TRP A 172 14.01 14.82 -3.95
C TRP A 172 13.19 15.73 -3.02
N LEU A 173 11.90 15.95 -3.29
CA LEU A 173 10.97 16.70 -2.43
C LEU A 173 10.10 15.74 -1.59
N GLU A 174 9.81 14.54 -2.10
CA GLU A 174 9.21 13.42 -1.37
C GLU A 174 10.26 12.60 -0.59
N ALA A 175 11.55 12.89 -0.75
CA ALA A 175 12.57 12.48 0.22
C ALA A 175 12.45 13.35 1.49
N GLY A 176 11.25 13.45 2.04
CA GLY A 176 11.12 13.57 3.48
C GLY A 176 11.80 12.35 4.11
N PRO A 177 12.25 12.42 5.37
CA PRO A 177 12.65 11.22 6.07
C PRO A 177 11.54 10.17 5.86
N PRO A 178 11.89 8.92 5.48
CA PRO A 178 10.90 7.86 5.30
C PRO A 178 9.93 7.89 6.48
N PRO A 179 8.60 7.74 6.26
CA PRO A 179 7.62 7.85 7.32
C PRO A 179 8.08 6.97 8.47
N VAL A 180 8.43 7.64 9.57
CA VAL A 180 8.84 6.97 10.78
C VAL A 180 7.59 6.29 11.29
N VAL A 181 7.69 5.00 11.62
CA VAL A 181 6.55 4.26 12.15
C VAL A 181 6.24 4.82 13.54
N GLU A 182 5.13 5.55 13.64
CA GLU A 182 4.58 5.89 14.95
C GLU A 182 3.79 4.67 15.45
N PHE A 183 4.44 3.89 16.32
CA PHE A 183 3.75 2.84 17.08
C PHE A 183 2.57 3.45 17.83
N THR A 184 1.38 2.90 17.59
CA THR A 184 0.16 3.35 18.26
C THR A 184 0.26 3.11 19.77
N ALA A 185 -0.64 3.72 20.55
CA ALA A 185 -0.69 3.46 21.99
C ALA A 185 -0.93 1.96 22.30
N ALA A 186 -1.64 1.24 21.44
CA ALA A 186 -1.86 -0.19 21.56
C ALA A 186 -0.57 -0.99 21.33
N ASP A 187 0.20 -0.65 20.30
CA ASP A 187 1.48 -1.31 19.98
C ASP A 187 2.50 -1.12 21.11
N GLN A 188 2.54 0.08 21.70
CA GLN A 188 3.42 0.36 22.85
C GLN A 188 3.03 -0.44 24.09
N MET A 189 1.74 -0.71 24.31
CA MET A 189 1.28 -1.60 25.38
C MET A 189 1.71 -3.04 25.11
N LEU A 190 1.57 -3.54 23.88
CA LEU A 190 2.02 -4.88 23.50
C LEU A 190 3.54 -5.04 23.71
N LEU A 191 4.34 -4.08 23.25
CA LEU A 191 5.80 -4.08 23.47
C LEU A 191 6.18 -4.09 24.96
N SER A 192 5.43 -3.38 25.80
CA SER A 192 5.66 -3.40 27.25
C SER A 192 5.29 -4.72 27.92
N GLU A 193 4.25 -5.38 27.41
CA GLU A 193 3.85 -6.69 27.89
C GLU A 193 4.85 -7.77 27.47
N ILE A 194 5.36 -7.70 26.24
CA ILE A 194 6.48 -8.52 25.75
C ILE A 194 7.70 -8.35 26.66
N GLU A 195 8.13 -7.11 26.92
CA GLU A 195 9.28 -6.82 27.78
C GLU A 195 9.10 -7.44 29.19
N ARG A 196 7.90 -7.36 29.75
CA ARG A 196 7.55 -7.96 31.04
C ARG A 196 7.61 -9.48 31.00
N MET A 197 7.00 -10.12 30.01
CA MET A 197 7.01 -11.58 29.84
C MET A 197 8.44 -12.12 29.69
N LEU A 198 9.29 -11.47 28.90
CA LEU A 198 10.69 -11.91 28.78
C LEU A 198 11.48 -11.65 30.07
N ALA A 199 11.20 -10.57 30.81
CA ALA A 199 11.86 -10.30 32.07
C ALA A 199 11.48 -11.34 33.13
N ASP A 200 10.20 -11.65 33.26
CA ASP A 200 9.67 -12.69 34.15
C ASP A 200 10.25 -14.07 33.75
N ALA A 201 10.33 -14.37 32.44
CA ALA A 201 10.97 -15.58 31.92
C ALA A 201 12.46 -15.69 32.26
N ALA A 202 13.19 -14.59 32.20
CA ALA A 202 14.60 -14.58 32.56
C ALA A 202 14.77 -14.90 34.06
N VAL A 203 13.95 -14.29 34.92
CA VAL A 203 13.94 -14.55 36.36
C VAL A 203 13.59 -16.01 36.66
N ALA A 204 12.59 -16.58 35.98
CA ALA A 204 12.22 -18.00 36.13
C ALA A 204 13.37 -18.95 35.74
N GLN A 205 14.20 -18.56 34.77
CA GLN A 205 15.40 -19.30 34.37
C GLN A 205 16.65 -18.96 35.21
N GLY A 206 16.52 -18.14 36.26
CA GLY A 206 17.67 -17.69 37.07
C GLY A 206 18.67 -16.82 36.32
N THR A 207 18.26 -16.23 35.19
CA THR A 207 19.10 -15.38 34.33
C THR A 207 18.58 -13.94 34.30
N GLU A 208 19.41 -13.00 33.84
CA GLU A 208 18.94 -11.65 33.54
C GLU A 208 18.57 -11.53 32.06
N LEU A 209 17.55 -10.71 31.78
CA LEU A 209 17.15 -10.40 30.42
C LEU A 209 18.34 -9.84 29.61
N SER A 210 18.68 -10.52 28.51
CA SER A 210 19.83 -10.18 27.67
C SER A 210 19.86 -8.69 27.31
N PRO A 211 21.03 -8.02 27.41
CA PRO A 211 21.15 -6.61 27.03
C PRO A 211 20.76 -6.36 25.57
N GLU A 212 20.98 -7.33 24.69
CA GLU A 212 20.61 -7.26 23.27
C GLU A 212 19.08 -7.20 23.09
N ILE A 213 18.35 -8.05 23.80
CA ILE A 213 16.88 -8.05 23.81
C ILE A 213 16.32 -6.73 24.34
N ARG A 214 16.91 -6.21 25.43
CA ARG A 214 16.52 -4.91 26.01
C ARG A 214 16.75 -3.75 25.05
N GLU A 215 17.88 -3.75 24.34
CA GLU A 215 18.23 -2.72 23.36
C GLU A 215 17.25 -2.74 22.17
N LEU A 216 16.98 -3.93 21.62
CA LEU A 216 16.01 -4.14 20.52
C LEU A 216 14.61 -3.63 20.89
N LEU A 217 14.10 -4.01 22.08
CA LEU A 217 12.80 -3.55 22.58
C LEU A 217 12.78 -2.03 22.81
N ALA A 218 13.85 -1.46 23.35
CA ALA A 218 13.96 -0.02 23.57
C ALA A 218 14.01 0.78 22.27
N GLU A 219 14.67 0.24 21.23
CA GLU A 219 14.75 0.87 19.91
C GLU A 219 13.39 0.85 19.19
N LEU A 220 12.67 -0.29 19.26
CA LEU A 220 11.29 -0.40 18.80
C LEU A 220 10.37 0.62 19.50
N ARG A 221 10.45 0.73 20.83
CA ARG A 221 9.62 1.67 21.60
C ARG A 221 9.90 3.14 21.31
N GLN A 222 11.11 3.50 20.90
CA GLN A 222 11.45 4.88 20.57
C GLN A 222 10.72 5.38 19.33
N GLY A 223 10.20 4.49 18.48
CA GLY A 223 9.41 4.86 17.30
C GLY A 223 10.18 5.79 16.38
N ARG A 224 11.51 5.60 16.25
CA ARG A 224 12.40 6.36 15.34
C ARG A 224 12.85 5.54 14.13
N LEU A 225 12.26 4.37 13.96
CA LEU A 225 12.60 3.38 12.95
C LEU A 225 11.67 3.53 11.75
N THR A 226 12.20 3.25 10.55
CA THR A 226 11.37 3.03 9.37
C THR A 226 10.66 1.67 9.46
N GLN A 227 9.61 1.45 8.67
CA GLN A 227 8.88 0.17 8.65
C GLN A 227 9.83 -1.02 8.40
N ASP A 228 10.70 -0.90 7.40
CA ASP A 228 11.70 -1.92 7.09
C ASP A 228 12.67 -2.17 8.26
N GLN A 229 13.07 -1.11 8.97
CA GLN A 229 13.96 -1.23 10.13
C GLN A 229 13.23 -1.88 11.30
N ALA A 230 11.99 -1.47 11.60
CA ALA A 230 11.18 -2.07 12.65
C ALA A 230 10.94 -3.58 12.40
N LEU A 231 10.61 -3.97 11.16
CA LEU A 231 10.47 -5.36 10.78
C LEU A 231 11.79 -6.14 10.94
N SER A 232 12.92 -5.55 10.58
CA SER A 232 14.23 -6.17 10.77
C SER A 232 14.57 -6.38 12.24
N GLU A 233 14.30 -5.40 13.12
CA GLU A 233 14.55 -5.57 14.56
C GLU A 233 13.62 -6.61 15.19
N LEU A 234 12.35 -6.67 14.75
CA LEU A 234 11.41 -7.72 15.16
C LEU A 234 11.87 -9.13 14.74
N GLU A 235 12.37 -9.28 13.51
CA GLU A 235 12.89 -10.55 13.01
C GLU A 235 14.12 -11.02 13.80
N LYS A 236 15.04 -10.11 14.14
CA LYS A 236 16.18 -10.43 15.01
C LYS A 236 15.71 -10.90 16.38
N LEU A 237 14.76 -10.18 16.98
CA LEU A 237 14.20 -10.54 18.29
C LEU A 237 13.50 -11.91 18.25
N GLN A 238 12.75 -12.20 17.17
CA GLN A 238 12.13 -13.50 16.96
C GLN A 238 13.17 -14.61 16.79
N THR A 239 14.24 -14.39 16.03
CA THR A 239 15.31 -15.39 15.85
C THR A 239 15.98 -15.75 17.18
N ILE A 240 16.20 -14.76 18.05
CA ILE A 240 16.76 -14.99 19.38
C ILE A 240 15.80 -15.86 20.22
N LEU A 241 14.49 -15.61 20.14
CA LEU A 241 13.47 -16.36 20.88
C LEU A 241 13.24 -17.78 20.34
N ASP A 242 13.31 -17.98 19.01
CA ASP A 242 13.02 -19.25 18.34
C ASP A 242 14.15 -20.29 18.50
N SER A 243 15.39 -19.81 18.71
CA SER A 243 16.60 -20.66 18.76
C SER A 243 16.68 -21.68 19.90
N GLN A 244 15.66 -21.82 20.75
CA GLN A 244 15.67 -22.65 21.96
C GLN A 244 14.40 -23.52 22.16
N LEU A 245 13.62 -23.77 21.11
CA LEU A 245 12.31 -24.44 21.22
C LEU A 245 12.37 -25.90 20.75
N ASP A 246 12.71 -26.83 21.65
CA ASP A 246 12.41 -28.27 21.46
C ASP A 246 11.46 -28.75 22.57
N SER A 247 10.22 -28.25 22.56
CA SER A 247 9.17 -28.61 23.52
C SER A 247 8.52 -29.98 23.23
N VAL A 248 8.50 -30.40 21.97
CA VAL A 248 7.90 -31.68 21.54
C VAL A 248 8.71 -32.88 22.02
N GLU A 249 10.05 -32.76 21.99
CA GLU A 249 10.94 -33.85 22.37
C GLU A 249 10.90 -34.13 23.89
N PHE A 250 10.70 -33.07 24.69
CA PHE A 250 10.53 -33.17 26.14
C PHE A 250 9.17 -33.78 26.50
N ASP A 251 8.09 -33.37 25.83
CA ASP A 251 6.74 -33.88 26.08
C ASP A 251 6.65 -35.40 25.84
N GLU A 252 7.29 -35.90 24.77
CA GLU A 252 7.35 -37.34 24.47
C GLU A 252 8.15 -38.11 25.54
N LEU A 253 9.27 -37.55 25.99
CA LEU A 253 10.10 -38.14 27.04
C LEU A 253 9.34 -38.25 28.37
N MET A 254 8.65 -37.19 28.80
CA MET A 254 7.87 -37.22 30.05
C MET A 254 6.71 -38.21 29.99
N ALA A 255 6.06 -38.36 28.83
CA ALA A 255 5.02 -39.36 28.63
C ALA A 255 5.55 -40.80 28.70
N ASP A 256 6.75 -41.05 28.15
CA ASP A 256 7.41 -42.37 28.23
C ASP A 256 7.83 -42.72 29.67
N ILE A 257 8.35 -41.73 30.41
CA ILE A 257 8.67 -41.87 31.83
C ILE A 257 7.40 -42.13 32.65
N ALA A 258 6.32 -41.37 32.41
CA ALA A 258 5.03 -41.54 33.06
C ALA A 258 4.43 -42.94 32.82
N ASN A 259 4.49 -43.44 31.58
CA ASN A 259 4.01 -44.77 31.23
C ASN A 259 4.82 -45.88 31.91
N THR A 260 6.13 -45.66 32.12
CA THR A 260 6.99 -46.55 32.89
C THR A 260 6.60 -46.54 34.38
N LEU A 261 6.30 -45.37 34.96
CA LEU A 261 5.83 -45.21 36.35
C LEU A 261 4.46 -45.81 36.62
N ALA A 262 3.54 -45.73 35.65
CA ALA A 262 2.19 -46.27 35.77
C ALA A 262 2.17 -47.79 35.97
N SER A 263 3.27 -48.49 35.64
CA SER A 263 3.42 -49.93 35.90
C SER A 263 3.77 -50.26 37.36
N THR A 264 3.97 -49.23 38.20
CA THR A 264 4.39 -49.32 39.61
C THR A 264 3.34 -48.69 40.53
N ASN A 265 3.48 -48.80 41.85
CA ASN A 265 2.57 -48.21 42.84
C ASN A 265 2.69 -46.66 42.95
N ALA A 266 3.05 -45.98 41.85
CA ALA A 266 3.33 -44.55 41.72
C ALA A 266 2.39 -43.87 40.70
N GLU A 267 1.12 -44.28 40.66
CA GLU A 267 0.11 -43.80 39.70
C GLU A 267 -0.10 -42.29 39.77
N ALA A 268 -0.10 -41.69 40.98
CA ALA A 268 -0.24 -40.25 41.15
C ALA A 268 0.95 -39.44 40.58
N LEU A 269 2.16 -40.00 40.65
CA LEU A 269 3.36 -39.42 40.06
C LEU A 269 3.35 -39.57 38.53
N ALA A 270 2.94 -40.74 38.03
CA ALA A 270 2.74 -40.99 36.60
C ALA A 270 1.72 -40.02 35.99
N ASP A 271 0.57 -39.81 36.65
CA ASP A 271 -0.47 -38.88 36.20
C ASP A 271 0.07 -37.44 36.15
N ALA A 272 0.78 -36.99 37.18
CA ALA A 272 1.34 -35.64 37.21
C ALA A 272 2.36 -35.38 36.09
N LEU A 273 3.23 -36.36 35.80
CA LEU A 273 4.18 -36.29 34.69
C LEU A 273 3.48 -36.35 33.32
N SER A 274 2.43 -37.18 33.19
CA SER A 274 1.61 -37.25 31.98
C SER A 274 0.84 -35.93 31.72
N ASP A 275 0.35 -35.29 32.78
CA ASP A 275 -0.34 -34.00 32.74
C ASP A 275 0.62 -32.81 32.58
N ARG A 276 1.95 -33.06 32.54
CA ARG A 276 3.02 -32.06 32.41
C ARG A 276 3.12 -31.11 33.61
N ASP A 277 2.56 -31.51 34.74
CA ASP A 277 2.59 -30.76 35.98
C ASP A 277 3.79 -31.25 36.82
N LEU A 278 4.97 -30.72 36.48
CA LEU A 278 6.24 -31.09 37.12
C LEU A 278 6.30 -30.66 38.60
N GLU A 279 5.59 -29.58 38.95
CA GLU A 279 5.48 -29.11 40.33
C GLU A 279 4.67 -30.11 41.17
N ARG A 280 3.54 -30.59 40.62
CA ARG A 280 2.78 -31.67 41.24
C ARG A 280 3.55 -32.98 41.24
N ALA A 281 4.33 -33.29 40.20
CA ALA A 281 5.17 -34.47 40.15
C ALA A 281 6.23 -34.45 41.28
N ALA A 282 6.90 -33.33 41.51
CA ALA A 282 7.83 -33.16 42.61
C ALA A 282 7.15 -33.35 43.98
N GLU A 283 5.92 -32.85 44.16
CA GLU A 283 5.17 -33.05 45.40
C GLU A 283 4.77 -34.51 45.63
N GLU A 284 4.29 -35.20 44.60
CA GLU A 284 3.94 -36.62 44.68
C GLU A 284 5.18 -37.50 44.89
N LEU A 285 6.33 -37.11 44.33
CA LEU A 285 7.61 -37.80 44.55
C LEU A 285 8.06 -37.71 46.01
N ARG A 286 7.91 -36.55 46.67
CA ARG A 286 8.14 -36.40 48.12
C ARG A 286 7.17 -37.22 48.96
N LYS A 287 5.88 -37.24 48.60
CA LYS A 287 4.88 -38.08 49.29
C LYS A 287 5.20 -39.57 49.17
N LEU A 288 5.68 -40.00 48.02
CA LEU A 288 6.12 -41.37 47.78
C LEU A 288 7.29 -41.71 48.71
N ALA A 289 8.29 -40.84 48.81
CA ALA A 289 9.46 -41.03 49.67
C ALA A 289 9.11 -41.17 51.18
N ASP A 290 8.02 -40.57 51.63
CA ASP A 290 7.55 -40.67 53.01
C ASP A 290 6.76 -41.96 53.33
N GLN A 291 6.11 -42.56 52.32
CA GLN A 291 5.12 -43.63 52.51
C GLN A 291 5.59 -45.02 52.05
N MET A 292 6.75 -45.12 51.40
CA MET A 292 7.21 -46.35 50.79
C MET A 292 7.68 -47.42 51.78
N THR A 293 7.35 -48.67 51.47
CA THR A 293 7.88 -49.87 52.11
C THR A 293 9.12 -50.41 51.38
N GLU A 294 9.96 -51.20 52.06
CA GLU A 294 11.20 -51.79 51.52
C GLU A 294 10.97 -52.62 50.23
N VAL A 295 9.80 -53.25 50.08
CA VAL A 295 9.43 -54.03 48.88
C VAL A 295 9.08 -53.14 47.68
N GLU A 296 8.55 -51.94 47.93
CA GLU A 296 8.24 -50.96 46.90
C GLU A 296 9.51 -50.24 46.43
N GLN A 297 10.54 -50.14 47.29
CA GLN A 297 11.84 -49.57 46.95
C GLN A 297 12.60 -50.41 45.90
N GLU A 298 12.62 -51.74 46.02
CA GLU A 298 13.25 -52.61 45.00
C GLU A 298 12.57 -52.51 43.62
N GLN A 299 11.24 -52.36 43.59
CA GLN A 299 10.50 -52.21 42.33
C GLN A 299 10.74 -50.84 41.70
N LEU A 300 10.80 -49.80 42.53
CA LEU A 300 11.10 -48.45 42.07
C LEU A 300 12.54 -48.33 41.56
N GLN A 301 13.50 -49.03 42.16
CA GLN A 301 14.90 -49.06 41.69
C GLN A 301 14.99 -49.54 40.24
N ALA A 302 14.38 -50.69 39.91
CA ALA A 302 14.42 -51.24 38.55
C ALA A 302 13.77 -50.30 37.52
N VAL A 303 12.75 -49.56 37.96
CA VAL A 303 12.02 -48.58 37.16
C VAL A 303 12.86 -47.30 36.96
N LEU A 304 13.59 -46.84 37.98
CA LEU A 304 14.53 -45.73 37.88
C LEU A 304 15.70 -46.08 36.94
N GLU A 305 16.26 -47.29 37.01
CA GLU A 305 17.29 -47.74 36.07
C GLU A 305 16.80 -47.72 34.62
N GLN A 306 15.55 -48.12 34.38
CA GLN A 306 14.93 -48.04 33.06
C GLN A 306 14.74 -46.59 32.58
N MET A 307 14.40 -45.66 33.48
CA MET A 307 14.29 -44.25 33.14
C MET A 307 15.62 -43.61 32.81
N VAL A 308 16.70 -44.00 33.50
CA VAL A 308 18.06 -43.52 33.17
C VAL A 308 18.36 -43.83 31.71
N GLU A 309 18.12 -45.05 31.24
CA GLU A 309 18.36 -45.46 29.84
C GLU A 309 17.48 -44.67 28.84
N GLN A 310 16.27 -44.27 29.24
CA GLN A 310 15.36 -43.46 28.40
C GLN A 310 15.74 -41.97 28.39
N THR A 311 16.37 -41.49 29.45
CA THR A 311 16.69 -40.06 29.67
C THR A 311 18.12 -39.73 29.22
N GLU A 312 18.99 -40.74 29.13
CA GLU A 312 20.39 -40.63 28.72
C GLU A 312 20.53 -40.00 27.32
N GLY A 313 21.25 -38.88 27.25
CA GLY A 313 21.47 -38.13 26.01
C GLY A 313 20.37 -37.13 25.62
N ARG A 314 19.26 -37.04 26.38
CA ARG A 314 18.22 -36.01 26.22
C ARG A 314 18.18 -35.02 27.37
N LEU A 315 18.21 -35.50 28.62
CA LEU A 315 18.31 -34.69 29.84
C LEU A 315 19.40 -35.26 30.75
N GLU A 316 20.64 -34.87 30.48
CA GLU A 316 21.80 -35.48 31.16
C GLU A 316 21.80 -35.25 32.67
N ASP A 317 21.39 -34.05 33.11
CA ASP A 317 21.28 -33.69 34.53
C ASP A 317 20.21 -34.54 35.24
N LEU A 318 19.03 -34.73 34.63
CA LEU A 318 17.97 -35.59 35.17
C LEU A 318 18.38 -37.07 35.19
N ALA A 319 19.10 -37.54 34.15
CA ALA A 319 19.58 -38.91 34.08
C ALA A 319 20.63 -39.21 35.16
N GLU A 320 21.52 -38.25 35.47
CA GLU A 320 22.50 -38.37 36.55
C GLU A 320 21.81 -38.48 37.92
N GLU A 321 20.80 -37.64 38.19
CA GLU A 321 20.05 -37.70 39.44
C GLU A 321 19.19 -38.97 39.56
N LEU A 322 18.60 -39.44 38.45
CA LEU A 322 17.88 -40.72 38.42
C LEU A 322 18.81 -41.91 38.71
N ALA A 323 20.03 -41.90 38.18
CA ALA A 323 21.02 -42.94 38.43
C ALA A 323 21.52 -42.92 39.88
N SER A 324 21.80 -41.73 40.42
CA SER A 324 22.17 -41.50 41.82
C SER A 324 21.09 -42.03 42.77
N ALA A 325 19.82 -41.76 42.45
CA ALA A 325 18.70 -42.30 43.21
C ALA A 325 18.64 -43.83 43.14
N ALA A 326 18.70 -44.43 41.95
CA ALA A 326 18.69 -45.88 41.80
C ALA A 326 19.81 -46.58 42.60
N GLU A 327 21.03 -46.02 42.60
CA GLU A 327 22.16 -46.54 43.39
C GLU A 327 21.91 -46.46 44.89
N LYS A 328 21.45 -45.31 45.40
CA LYS A 328 21.13 -45.13 46.84
C LYS A 328 19.97 -46.02 47.30
N PHE A 329 19.01 -46.32 46.42
CA PHE A 329 17.97 -47.32 46.68
C PHE A 329 18.53 -48.75 46.76
N ALA A 330 19.56 -49.07 45.98
CA ALA A 330 20.23 -50.38 46.00
C ALA A 330 21.05 -50.63 47.28
N GLU A 331 21.58 -49.56 47.90
CA GLU A 331 22.35 -49.64 49.15
C GLU A 331 21.47 -49.91 50.39
N GLY A 332 20.16 -49.67 50.30
CA GLY A 332 19.16 -50.05 51.29
C GLY A 332 19.09 -49.16 52.53
N ASP A 333 19.68 -47.96 52.51
CA ASP A 333 19.53 -46.96 53.57
C ASP A 333 18.32 -46.05 53.29
N GLU A 334 17.29 -46.15 54.15
CA GLU A 334 16.05 -45.35 54.05
C GLU A 334 16.30 -43.84 54.10
N ALA A 335 17.36 -43.39 54.79
CA ALA A 335 17.70 -41.97 54.87
C ALA A 335 18.34 -41.46 53.56
N GLU A 336 19.19 -42.27 52.94
CA GLU A 336 19.87 -41.93 51.68
C GLU A 336 18.91 -41.99 50.50
N ALA A 337 18.01 -42.98 50.48
CA ALA A 337 16.91 -43.07 49.52
C ALA A 337 15.98 -41.85 49.57
N ARG A 338 15.61 -41.39 50.77
CA ARG A 338 14.82 -40.16 50.94
C ARG A 338 15.55 -38.93 50.45
N GLN A 339 16.85 -38.83 50.73
CA GLN A 339 17.65 -37.72 50.24
C GLN A 339 17.70 -37.70 48.71
N ALA A 340 17.89 -38.86 48.07
CA ALA A 340 17.92 -38.95 46.62
C ALA A 340 16.57 -38.56 45.97
N MET A 341 15.45 -38.93 46.59
CA MET A 341 14.13 -38.51 46.12
C MET A 341 13.92 -37.00 46.30
N GLU A 342 14.42 -36.40 47.38
CA GLU A 342 14.38 -34.95 47.55
C GLU A 342 15.23 -34.22 46.50
N GLU A 343 16.40 -34.76 46.14
CA GLU A 343 17.26 -34.25 45.06
C GLU A 343 16.53 -34.32 43.70
N LEU A 344 15.88 -35.46 43.39
CA LEU A 344 15.03 -35.60 42.19
C LEU A 344 13.84 -34.64 42.16
N ALA A 345 13.16 -34.43 43.30
CA ALA A 345 12.05 -33.48 43.39
C ALA A 345 12.51 -32.04 43.12
N GLN A 346 13.71 -31.68 43.62
CA GLN A 346 14.31 -30.37 43.35
C GLN A 346 14.69 -30.20 41.89
N GLU A 347 15.22 -31.25 41.24
CA GLU A 347 15.53 -31.23 39.81
C GLU A 347 14.26 -31.05 38.97
N LEU A 348 13.17 -31.77 39.28
CA LEU A 348 11.88 -31.60 38.61
C LEU A 348 11.32 -30.18 38.79
N GLU A 349 11.44 -29.58 39.97
CA GLU A 349 11.06 -28.18 40.22
C GLU A 349 11.92 -27.20 39.42
N GLN A 350 13.23 -27.47 39.29
CA GLN A 350 14.13 -26.65 38.50
C GLN A 350 13.79 -26.73 37.01
N ILE A 351 13.49 -27.92 36.50
CA ILE A 351 12.99 -28.12 35.13
C ILE A 351 11.63 -27.40 34.96
N ALA A 352 10.74 -27.46 35.95
CA ALA A 352 9.46 -26.74 35.92
C ALA A 352 9.63 -25.22 35.80
N GLN A 353 10.53 -24.64 36.59
CA GLN A 353 10.84 -23.20 36.53
C GLN A 353 11.46 -22.81 35.19
N GLN A 354 12.35 -23.63 34.64
CA GLN A 354 12.91 -23.41 33.32
C GLN A 354 11.83 -23.46 32.23
N ARG A 355 10.89 -24.42 32.31
CA ARG A 355 9.77 -24.58 31.39
C ARG A 355 8.80 -23.40 31.45
N GLN A 356 8.44 -22.94 32.65
CA GLN A 356 7.64 -21.73 32.81
C GLN A 356 8.30 -20.52 32.13
N GLY A 357 9.63 -20.41 32.23
CA GLY A 357 10.42 -19.43 31.49
C GLY A 357 10.34 -19.58 29.97
N GLN A 358 10.36 -20.82 29.46
CA GLN A 358 10.23 -21.09 28.03
C GLN A 358 8.82 -20.76 27.52
N GLU A 359 7.77 -21.15 28.23
CA GLU A 359 6.38 -20.84 27.88
C GLU A 359 6.12 -19.34 27.80
N MET A 360 6.66 -18.56 28.75
CA MET A 360 6.59 -17.10 28.71
C MET A 360 7.33 -16.51 27.51
N ARG A 361 8.45 -17.11 27.08
CA ARG A 361 9.16 -16.71 25.85
C ARG A 361 8.36 -17.06 24.60
N GLU A 362 7.70 -18.21 24.56
CA GLU A 362 6.81 -18.61 23.46
C GLU A 362 5.61 -17.65 23.35
N ALA A 363 4.96 -17.34 24.47
CA ALA A 363 3.88 -16.35 24.51
C ALA A 363 4.36 -14.98 24.01
N ALA A 364 5.57 -14.58 24.39
CA ALA A 364 6.17 -13.35 23.89
C ALA A 364 6.46 -13.40 22.38
N ALA A 365 6.99 -14.50 21.86
CA ALA A 365 7.23 -14.69 20.43
C ALA A 365 5.92 -14.62 19.62
N GLN A 366 4.83 -15.21 20.12
CA GLN A 366 3.50 -15.12 19.51
C GLN A 366 2.98 -13.67 19.48
N SER A 367 3.13 -12.94 20.58
CA SER A 367 2.73 -11.52 20.62
C SER A 367 3.60 -10.62 19.70
N LEU A 368 4.88 -10.94 19.52
CA LEU A 368 5.75 -10.28 18.54
C LEU A 368 5.29 -10.55 17.10
N GLN A 369 4.83 -11.77 16.81
CA GLN A 369 4.29 -12.10 15.49
C GLN A 369 2.99 -11.33 15.20
N GLN A 370 2.13 -11.15 16.20
CA GLN A 370 0.93 -10.30 16.07
C GLN A 370 1.29 -8.85 15.76
N LEU A 371 2.32 -8.32 16.41
CA LEU A 371 2.83 -6.97 16.13
C LEU A 371 3.41 -6.85 14.71
N GLN A 372 4.13 -7.87 14.25
CA GLN A 372 4.65 -7.92 12.88
C GLN A 372 3.52 -7.92 11.84
N GLN A 373 2.43 -8.67 12.09
CA GLN A 373 1.25 -8.69 11.23
C GLN A 373 0.57 -7.32 11.20
N ALA A 374 0.36 -6.69 12.35
CA ALA A 374 -0.24 -5.36 12.45
C ALA A 374 0.58 -4.27 11.73
N LEU A 375 1.91 -4.40 11.70
CA LEU A 375 2.81 -3.49 10.97
C LEU A 375 2.85 -3.74 9.46
N THR A 376 2.51 -4.95 9.01
CA THR A 376 2.53 -5.34 7.59
C THR A 376 1.18 -5.11 6.93
N GLU A 377 0.09 -5.19 7.69
CA GLU A 377 -1.25 -4.85 7.23
C GLU A 377 -1.40 -3.33 7.09
N ASP A 378 -1.67 -2.90 5.85
CA ASP A 378 -1.85 -1.51 5.47
C ASP A 378 -2.95 -0.88 6.35
N PRO A 379 -2.73 0.26 7.05
CA PRO A 379 -3.75 0.88 7.90
C PRO A 379 -5.05 1.23 7.15
N ASN A 380 -4.98 1.34 5.81
CA ASN A 380 -6.15 1.51 4.94
C ASN A 380 -7.07 0.26 4.86
N GLN A 381 -6.60 -0.94 5.20
CA GLN A 381 -7.44 -2.14 5.27
C GLN A 381 -8.11 -2.32 6.65
N LEU A 382 -7.45 -1.89 7.72
CA LEU A 382 -8.03 -1.90 9.07
C LEU A 382 -9.21 -0.91 9.19
N GLN A 383 -9.15 0.24 8.52
CA GLN A 383 -10.27 1.19 8.53
C GLN A 383 -11.51 0.66 7.80
N ALA A 384 -11.32 -0.15 6.75
CA ALA A 384 -12.42 -0.86 6.07
C ALA A 384 -13.01 -1.99 6.94
N ALA A 385 -12.18 -2.73 7.67
CA ALA A 385 -12.63 -3.79 8.58
C ALA A 385 -13.32 -3.24 9.85
N GLN A 386 -12.92 -2.06 10.33
CA GLN A 386 -13.49 -1.44 11.53
C GLN A 386 -14.81 -0.72 11.25
N GLU A 387 -15.02 -0.21 10.02
CA GLU A 387 -16.33 0.28 9.56
C GLU A 387 -17.35 -0.86 9.34
N GLU A 388 -16.89 -2.05 8.92
CA GLU A 388 -17.75 -3.24 8.83
C GLU A 388 -18.14 -3.81 10.20
N MET A 389 -17.29 -3.65 11.22
CA MET A 389 -17.60 -4.10 12.59
C MET A 389 -18.41 -3.07 13.40
N ALA A 390 -18.39 -1.78 13.02
CA ALA A 390 -19.14 -0.71 13.67
C ALA A 390 -20.59 -0.57 13.16
N SER A 391 -20.95 -1.24 12.06
CA SER A 391 -22.33 -1.29 11.53
C SER A 391 -22.96 -2.69 11.63
N GLY A 392 -22.57 -3.47 12.64
CA GLY A 392 -23.23 -4.73 13.00
C GLY A 392 -24.32 -4.50 14.04
N ASP A 393 -25.58 -4.54 13.60
CA ASP A 393 -26.74 -4.68 14.49
C ASP A 393 -26.59 -5.94 15.37
N GLN A 394 -26.88 -5.78 16.66
CA GLN A 394 -26.82 -6.84 17.64
C GLN A 394 -27.98 -7.82 17.41
N THR A 395 -27.71 -8.97 16.79
CA THR A 395 -28.50 -10.18 17.05
C THR A 395 -27.56 -11.34 17.36
N ALA A 396 -27.79 -11.93 18.53
CA ALA A 396 -26.97 -12.96 19.17
C ALA A 396 -26.96 -14.29 18.40
N ALA A 397 -25.80 -14.96 18.34
CA ALA A 397 -25.56 -16.31 18.87
C ALA A 397 -24.25 -16.91 18.33
N GLY A 398 -23.38 -17.42 19.20
CA GLY A 398 -22.25 -18.26 18.79
C GLY A 398 -21.06 -18.38 19.73
N THR A 399 -21.26 -18.49 21.04
CA THR A 399 -20.18 -18.93 21.96
C THR A 399 -19.95 -20.43 21.75
N PRO A 400 -18.72 -20.92 21.50
CA PRO A 400 -18.44 -22.35 21.57
C PRO A 400 -18.50 -22.81 23.04
N GLN A 401 -19.37 -23.79 23.26
CA GLN A 401 -19.65 -24.45 24.53
C GLN A 401 -18.68 -25.64 24.72
N SER A 402 -17.87 -25.60 25.78
CA SER A 402 -17.18 -26.76 26.36
C SER A 402 -17.86 -27.09 27.70
N GLY A 403 -18.22 -28.36 27.94
CA GLY A 403 -19.14 -28.81 29.00
C GLY A 403 -18.58 -28.91 30.45
N PRO A 404 -19.45 -29.20 31.46
CA PRO A 404 -19.21 -29.06 32.93
C PRO A 404 -18.97 -30.44 33.63
N PRO A 405 -18.96 -30.63 34.99
CA PRO A 405 -19.22 -29.75 36.17
C PRO A 405 -18.21 -29.89 37.37
N ASN A 406 -18.11 -28.95 38.34
CA ASN A 406 -18.78 -28.91 39.67
C ASN A 406 -18.25 -27.67 40.45
N GLN A 407 -19.06 -26.72 40.95
CA GLN A 407 -19.68 -26.60 42.28
C GLN A 407 -18.78 -26.93 43.51
N ASP A 408 -18.26 -25.88 44.18
CA ASP A 408 -18.55 -25.63 45.61
C ASP A 408 -18.10 -24.24 46.14
N ALA A 409 -18.97 -23.68 47.00
CA ALA A 409 -18.74 -22.75 48.13
C ALA A 409 -18.42 -21.22 47.98
N MET A 410 -19.46 -20.41 48.23
CA MET A 410 -19.59 -19.29 49.22
C MET A 410 -18.64 -18.08 49.17
N SER A 411 -19.10 -16.90 48.71
CA SER A 411 -19.80 -15.82 49.46
C SER A 411 -18.95 -15.06 50.49
N VAL A 412 -18.87 -13.71 50.37
CA VAL A 412 -19.24 -12.74 51.43
C VAL A 412 -19.36 -11.33 50.82
N GLN A 413 -20.37 -10.64 51.35
CA GLN A 413 -20.98 -9.35 51.04
C GLN A 413 -20.34 -8.20 51.85
N VAL A 414 -20.62 -6.94 51.44
CA VAL A 414 -20.79 -5.67 52.22
C VAL A 414 -20.23 -4.50 51.38
N GLY A 415 -20.90 -3.38 51.13
CA GLY A 415 -22.16 -2.85 51.66
C GLY A 415 -22.61 -1.60 50.90
N GLU A 416 -23.88 -1.30 51.11
CA GLU A 416 -24.79 -0.43 50.37
C GLU A 416 -25.06 0.87 51.17
N ALA A 417 -25.19 2.01 50.49
CA ALA A 417 -25.96 3.16 50.99
C ALA A 417 -26.28 4.14 49.84
N GLY A 418 -27.54 4.18 49.42
CA GLY A 418 -28.09 5.20 48.52
C GLY A 418 -28.75 6.35 49.27
N ALA A 419 -28.95 7.48 48.57
CA ALA A 419 -30.13 8.34 48.69
C ALA A 419 -30.08 9.47 47.63
N GLN A 420 -31.12 9.54 46.79
CA GLN A 420 -31.48 10.71 45.99
C GLN A 420 -32.30 11.70 46.82
N SER A 421 -32.05 12.99 46.67
CA SER A 421 -33.10 14.02 46.55
C SER A 421 -32.56 15.32 45.97
N SER A 422 -33.36 15.90 45.07
CA SER A 422 -33.11 17.14 44.34
C SER A 422 -33.44 18.37 45.19
N GLU A 423 -32.64 19.44 45.10
CA GLU A 423 -33.15 20.82 45.11
C GLU A 423 -32.11 21.84 44.64
N LYS A 424 -32.62 23.00 44.23
CA LYS A 424 -32.11 23.94 43.24
C LYS A 424 -31.64 25.24 43.91
N GLY A 425 -30.51 25.82 43.46
CA GLY A 425 -30.08 27.21 43.76
C GLY A 425 -28.56 27.36 43.55
N GLN A 426 -28.04 27.92 42.45
CA GLN A 426 -28.03 29.33 41.98
C GLN A 426 -26.77 30.11 42.44
N GLY A 427 -26.00 30.60 41.45
CA GLY A 427 -24.90 31.58 41.55
C GLY A 427 -23.52 30.95 41.75
N ASP A 428 -22.45 31.27 41.02
CA ASP A 428 -22.10 32.51 40.33
C ASP A 428 -21.01 32.23 39.26
N LEU A 429 -21.25 32.71 38.05
CA LEU A 429 -20.25 32.93 37.01
C LEU A 429 -19.93 34.41 37.03
N SER A 430 -18.69 34.78 37.32
CA SER A 430 -18.18 36.12 37.01
C SER A 430 -16.67 36.10 36.80
N VAL A 431 -16.23 35.95 35.54
CA VAL A 431 -15.21 36.85 34.98
C VAL A 431 -15.68 37.26 33.57
N PRO A 432 -15.59 38.56 33.20
CA PRO A 432 -16.49 39.18 32.23
C PRO A 432 -15.87 39.53 30.86
N GLY A 433 -16.72 39.46 29.83
CA GLY A 433 -16.75 40.31 28.62
C GLY A 433 -15.69 40.04 27.55
N ALA A 434 -15.96 40.01 26.25
CA ALA A 434 -17.12 40.20 25.37
C ALA A 434 -16.73 39.47 24.07
N GLY A 435 -17.52 38.68 23.37
CA GLY A 435 -18.84 38.94 22.81
C GLY A 435 -18.82 38.41 21.37
N ASP A 436 -19.38 37.22 21.13
CA ASP A 436 -20.27 36.91 20.00
C ASP A 436 -20.80 35.47 20.15
N GLU A 437 -22.09 35.33 19.92
CA GLU A 437 -22.95 34.17 20.17
C GLU A 437 -22.94 33.28 18.91
N ILE A 438 -22.48 32.03 19.02
CA ILE A 438 -22.55 31.06 17.91
C ILE A 438 -23.94 30.40 17.96
N GLU A 439 -24.80 30.79 17.02
CA GLU A 439 -26.12 30.21 16.77
C GLU A 439 -25.96 28.82 16.14
N TYR A 440 -26.17 27.75 16.90
CA TYR A 440 -26.29 26.40 16.34
C TYR A 440 -27.67 26.23 15.69
N GLY A 441 -27.70 25.95 14.38
CA GLY A 441 -28.91 25.61 13.64
C GLY A 441 -29.58 24.33 14.15
N ALA A 442 -30.91 24.27 14.04
CA ALA A 442 -31.71 23.14 14.54
C ALA A 442 -31.41 21.82 13.80
N PRO A 443 -31.34 20.68 14.51
CA PRO A 443 -31.10 19.37 13.89
C PRO A 443 -32.32 18.95 13.05
N THR A 444 -32.08 18.57 11.79
CA THR A 444 -33.10 17.99 10.90
C THR A 444 -33.22 16.48 11.16
N GLY A 445 -34.36 16.03 11.69
CA GLY A 445 -34.72 14.62 11.74
C GLY A 445 -35.21 14.15 10.36
N LEU A 446 -34.66 13.03 9.86
CA LEU A 446 -35.10 12.38 8.63
C LEU A 446 -36.20 11.37 8.98
N GLU A 447 -37.43 11.62 8.53
CA GLU A 447 -38.56 10.73 8.76
C GLU A 447 -38.71 9.83 7.52
N VAL A 448 -38.24 8.59 7.61
CA VAL A 448 -38.31 7.59 6.53
C VAL A 448 -39.59 6.78 6.70
N GLU A 449 -40.59 7.02 5.85
CA GLU A 449 -41.72 6.10 5.68
C GLU A 449 -41.25 4.88 4.88
N LEU A 450 -41.06 3.74 5.56
CA LEU A 450 -40.81 2.45 4.93
C LEU A 450 -42.12 1.90 4.35
N LEU A 451 -42.19 1.76 3.03
CA LEU A 451 -43.23 0.98 2.35
C LEU A 451 -42.88 -0.50 2.48
N PRO A 452 -43.69 -1.32 3.18
CA PRO A 452 -43.43 -2.75 3.26
C PRO A 452 -43.74 -3.42 1.92
N GLU A 453 -42.70 -3.97 1.28
CA GLU A 453 -42.84 -4.83 0.11
C GLU A 453 -43.25 -6.25 0.58
N ILE A 454 -44.35 -6.75 0.02
CA ILE A 454 -44.90 -8.06 0.36
C ILE A 454 -44.23 -9.08 -0.56
N MET A 455 -43.36 -9.94 -0.01
CA MET A 455 -42.86 -11.11 -0.75
C MET A 455 -43.98 -12.16 -0.87
N ASP A 456 -44.39 -12.46 -2.09
CA ASP A 456 -45.20 -13.65 -2.39
C ASP A 456 -44.31 -14.89 -2.26
N LEU A 457 -44.43 -15.59 -1.13
CA LEU A 457 -43.84 -16.91 -0.95
C LEU A 457 -44.59 -17.90 -1.85
N ALA A 458 -44.01 -18.22 -3.01
CA ALA A 458 -44.41 -19.39 -3.77
C ALA A 458 -44.04 -20.65 -2.98
N LEU A 459 -45.03 -21.31 -2.41
CA LEU A 459 -44.87 -22.60 -1.73
C LEU A 459 -44.34 -23.66 -2.73
N PRO A 460 -43.20 -24.30 -2.46
CA PRO A 460 -42.78 -25.45 -3.24
C PRO A 460 -43.74 -26.62 -2.99
N THR A 461 -44.30 -27.15 -4.07
CA THR A 461 -45.05 -28.41 -4.07
C THR A 461 -44.06 -29.54 -4.28
N GLY A 462 -43.82 -30.34 -3.24
CA GLY A 462 -43.03 -31.58 -3.34
C GLY A 462 -42.59 -32.10 -1.97
N ASP A 463 -43.17 -33.22 -1.56
CA ASP A 463 -42.78 -34.01 -0.39
C ASP A 463 -41.37 -34.60 -0.57
N GLU A 464 -40.35 -34.08 0.13
CA GLU A 464 -39.19 -34.88 0.58
C GLU A 464 -38.69 -34.35 1.95
N PRO A 465 -38.37 -35.23 2.91
CA PRO A 465 -37.94 -34.84 4.26
C PRO A 465 -36.53 -34.24 4.25
N GLY A 466 -36.33 -33.22 5.07
CA GLY A 466 -35.11 -32.43 5.13
C GLY A 466 -33.91 -33.20 5.68
N ASP A 467 -32.78 -33.07 4.98
CA ASP A 467 -31.43 -33.15 5.56
C ASP A 467 -30.29 -32.76 4.58
N GLN A 468 -30.53 -31.92 3.57
CA GLN A 468 -29.47 -31.58 2.58
C GLN A 468 -29.45 -30.12 2.09
N LEU A 469 -29.77 -29.16 2.96
CA LEU A 469 -29.70 -27.73 2.59
C LEU A 469 -28.51 -26.97 3.19
N ILE A 470 -27.61 -27.62 3.93
CA ILE A 470 -26.52 -26.93 4.65
C ILE A 470 -25.18 -26.97 3.89
N ASP A 471 -24.98 -27.89 2.94
CA ASP A 471 -23.69 -28.05 2.24
C ASP A 471 -23.75 -27.68 0.75
N GLN A 472 -24.08 -26.41 0.45
CA GLN A 472 -23.73 -25.84 -0.85
C GLN A 472 -22.73 -24.69 -0.64
N PRO A 473 -21.54 -24.72 -1.28
CA PRO A 473 -20.65 -23.57 -1.29
C PRO A 473 -21.37 -22.39 -1.95
N SER A 474 -21.21 -21.20 -1.37
CA SER A 474 -21.79 -19.96 -1.89
C SER A 474 -21.46 -19.80 -3.37
N GLN A 475 -22.49 -19.78 -4.21
CA GLN A 475 -22.33 -19.35 -5.60
C GLN A 475 -22.32 -17.83 -5.60
N ALA A 476 -21.27 -17.25 -6.16
CA ALA A 476 -21.20 -15.81 -6.38
C ALA A 476 -22.30 -15.42 -7.39
N GLU A 477 -23.38 -14.80 -6.90
CA GLU A 477 -24.29 -14.04 -7.76
C GLU A 477 -23.73 -12.63 -7.96
N GLU A 478 -23.51 -12.23 -9.20
CA GLU A 478 -23.24 -10.82 -9.53
C GLU A 478 -24.51 -10.00 -9.32
N SER A 479 -24.39 -8.91 -8.56
CA SER A 479 -25.46 -7.94 -8.32
C SER A 479 -26.02 -7.40 -9.63
N LYS A 480 -27.34 -7.54 -9.82
CA LYS A 480 -28.08 -6.95 -10.96
C LYS A 480 -28.42 -5.47 -10.77
N LEU A 481 -27.98 -4.85 -9.68
CA LEU A 481 -28.24 -3.44 -9.41
C LEU A 481 -27.14 -2.59 -10.04
N ASN A 482 -27.50 -1.87 -11.10
CA ASN A 482 -26.65 -0.82 -11.66
C ASN A 482 -26.54 0.31 -10.64
N TYR A 483 -25.33 0.53 -10.13
CA TYR A 483 -25.00 1.75 -9.39
C TYR A 483 -25.09 2.95 -10.33
N GLU A 484 -26.08 3.81 -10.11
CA GLU A 484 -26.12 5.14 -10.70
C GLU A 484 -25.44 6.11 -9.72
N PRO A 485 -24.30 6.71 -10.08
CA PRO A 485 -23.65 7.69 -9.22
C PRO A 485 -24.55 8.94 -9.15
N VAL A 486 -25.17 9.16 -7.99
CA VAL A 486 -25.86 10.41 -7.69
C VAL A 486 -24.78 11.46 -7.42
N GLU A 487 -24.68 12.47 -8.31
CA GLU A 487 -23.76 13.57 -8.10
C GLU A 487 -24.10 14.31 -6.80
N PRO A 488 -23.15 14.47 -5.86
CA PRO A 488 -23.39 15.28 -4.68
C PRO A 488 -23.44 16.75 -5.11
N THR A 489 -24.59 17.41 -4.89
CA THR A 489 -24.78 18.85 -5.13
C THR A 489 -23.97 19.75 -4.18
N LEU A 490 -23.06 19.19 -3.38
CA LEU A 490 -22.21 19.93 -2.45
C LEU A 490 -20.76 19.50 -2.65
N THR A 491 -20.02 20.35 -3.35
CA THR A 491 -18.58 20.29 -3.44
C THR A 491 -18.00 20.60 -2.05
N TYR A 492 -17.43 19.60 -1.37
CA TYR A 492 -16.54 19.80 -0.21
C TYR A 492 -15.19 20.40 -0.65
N GLY A 493 -15.24 21.47 -1.46
CA GLY A 493 -14.08 22.16 -2.03
C GLY A 493 -13.72 23.45 -1.30
N GLU A 494 -14.38 23.74 -0.17
CA GLU A 494 -14.16 24.98 0.59
C GLU A 494 -13.71 24.73 2.04
N ALA A 495 -13.48 23.48 2.44
CA ALA A 495 -12.88 23.14 3.74
C ALA A 495 -11.34 23.02 3.72
N ASP A 496 -10.72 23.08 2.53
CA ASP A 496 -9.28 22.86 2.33
C ASP A 496 -8.48 24.16 2.13
N LEU A 497 -8.99 25.29 2.67
CA LEU A 497 -8.28 26.58 2.69
C LEU A 497 -7.61 26.87 4.06
N LEU A 498 -7.40 25.85 4.86
CA LEU A 498 -6.82 25.93 6.20
C LEU A 498 -5.70 24.90 6.36
N ASP A 499 -4.62 25.05 5.59
CA ASP A 499 -3.26 25.03 6.12
C ASP A 499 -2.24 25.40 5.02
N GLU A 500 -1.58 26.55 5.19
CA GLU A 500 -0.13 26.70 5.43
C GLU A 500 0.36 28.11 5.04
N ASP A 501 0.67 28.90 6.07
CA ASP A 501 1.67 29.97 6.11
C ASP A 501 1.72 31.03 4.98
N THR A 502 0.77 31.97 4.99
CA THR A 502 1.09 33.35 4.62
C THR A 502 0.25 34.32 5.45
N ILE A 503 0.81 34.84 6.55
CA ILE A 503 0.26 36.04 7.20
C ILE A 503 0.24 37.15 6.13
N PRO A 504 -0.93 37.69 5.73
CA PRO A 504 -0.98 38.78 4.77
C PRO A 504 -0.19 39.97 5.33
N LEU A 505 0.65 40.60 4.49
CA LEU A 505 1.59 41.65 4.92
C LEU A 505 0.95 42.77 5.74
N SER A 506 -0.35 43.03 5.56
CA SER A 506 -1.14 43.99 6.34
C SER A 506 -1.24 43.68 7.84
N TYR A 507 -1.12 42.41 8.24
CA TYR A 507 -1.34 41.98 9.62
C TYR A 507 -0.04 41.78 10.43
N ARG A 508 1.14 41.76 9.79
CA ARG A 508 2.43 41.63 10.49
C ARG A 508 2.65 42.75 11.51
N ASP A 509 2.30 43.99 11.17
CA ASP A 509 2.50 45.13 12.08
C ASP A 509 1.55 45.10 13.28
N LEU A 510 0.36 44.50 13.12
CA LEU A 510 -0.63 44.36 14.18
C LEU A 510 -0.20 43.27 15.17
N VAL A 511 0.25 42.11 14.66
CA VAL A 511 0.76 41.00 15.48
C VAL A 511 2.05 41.40 16.21
N LYS A 512 2.95 42.15 15.55
CA LYS A 512 4.18 42.63 16.17
C LYS A 512 3.92 43.62 17.32
N ARG A 513 2.90 44.49 17.17
CA ARG A 513 2.44 45.38 18.25
C ARG A 513 1.77 44.63 19.39
N TYR A 514 0.96 43.63 19.10
CA TYR A 514 0.30 42.79 20.10
C TYR A 514 1.32 42.09 21.02
N PHE A 515 2.34 41.45 20.45
CA PHE A 515 3.38 40.78 21.23
C PHE A 515 4.37 41.75 21.92
N GLN A 516 4.57 42.96 21.40
CA GLN A 516 5.32 44.01 22.12
C GLN A 516 4.57 44.57 23.34
N VAL A 517 3.23 44.50 23.34
CA VAL A 517 2.40 44.94 24.46
C VAL A 517 2.30 43.85 25.55
N ILE A 518 2.37 42.57 25.18
CA ILE A 518 2.11 41.43 26.07
C ILE A 518 3.37 40.65 26.47
N GLY A 519 4.50 40.88 25.80
CA GLY A 519 5.78 40.20 26.10
C GLY A 519 6.35 40.53 27.48
N PRO A 520 6.97 39.55 28.19
CA PRO A 520 7.36 39.67 29.58
C PRO A 520 8.46 40.72 29.78
N ARG A 521 8.21 41.73 30.63
CA ARG A 521 9.22 42.67 31.11
C ARG A 521 10.14 41.98 32.12
N GLY A 522 11.12 41.24 31.61
CA GLY A 522 12.24 40.73 32.39
C GLY A 522 13.23 41.84 32.72
N GLN A 523 13.30 42.19 34.01
CA GLN A 523 14.41 42.91 34.63
C GLN A 523 15.74 42.22 34.33
N HIS A 524 16.73 42.98 33.88
CA HIS A 524 18.12 42.66 34.17
C HIS A 524 18.84 43.94 34.60
N ASP A 525 19.15 43.99 35.90
CA ASP A 525 20.20 44.81 36.49
C ASP A 525 21.56 44.37 35.91
N HIS A 526 22.30 45.32 35.32
CA HIS A 526 23.69 45.67 35.65
C HIS A 526 24.24 46.74 34.68
#